data_AF-A0A1F2RP58-F1
#
_entry.id   AF-A0A1F2RP58-F1
#
_cell.length_a   1.000
_cell.length_b   1.000
_cell.length_c   1.000
_cell.angle_alpha   90.00
_cell.angle_beta   90.00
_cell.angle_gamma   90.00
#
_symmetry.space_group_name_H-M   'P 1'
#
loop_
_entity.id
_entity.type
_entity.pdbx_description
1 polymer ?
#
loop_
_entity_poly.entity_id
_entity_poly.type
_entity_poly.pdbx_seq_one_letter_code
_entity_poly.pdbx_strand_id
1 'polypeptide(L)'
;MKKASAKRFDDDLRPEYDLSKLKGGVRGKYYRKATSGTNLVLIEPELADVFPDTESVNRALRLLVDTAEAAAGPARHRPSEPNKRLRPTARKRRRFAVER
;
A
#
# COMPACT_ATOMS: atom_id res chain seq x y z
N MET A 1 -52.95 -32.90 -6.28
CA MET A 1 -52.45 -31.51 -6.32
C MET A 1 -52.60 -30.88 -4.95
N LYS A 2 -51.51 -30.47 -4.29
CA LYS A 2 -51.57 -29.50 -3.18
C LYS A 2 -50.35 -28.59 -3.29
N LYS A 3 -50.58 -27.32 -3.61
CA LYS A 3 -49.52 -26.29 -3.56
C LYS A 3 -49.32 -25.91 -2.10
N ALA A 4 -48.08 -25.96 -1.64
CA ALA A 4 -47.69 -25.44 -0.34
C ALA A 4 -48.02 -23.93 -0.31
N SER A 5 -48.80 -23.53 0.69
CA SER A 5 -49.17 -22.15 0.94
C SER A 5 -47.91 -21.30 1.09
N ALA A 6 -47.78 -20.28 0.24
CA ALA A 6 -46.74 -19.28 0.35
C ALA A 6 -46.80 -18.66 1.76
N LYS A 7 -45.78 -18.96 2.57
CA LYS A 7 -45.55 -18.30 3.85
C LYS A 7 -45.45 -16.81 3.54
N ARG A 8 -46.44 -16.02 3.97
CA ARG A 8 -46.39 -14.57 3.85
C ARG A 8 -45.23 -14.11 4.72
N PHE A 9 -44.13 -13.73 4.09
CA PHE A 9 -43.09 -12.97 4.75
C PHE A 9 -43.74 -11.64 5.07
N ASP A 10 -43.95 -11.38 6.35
CA ASP A 10 -44.25 -10.04 6.82
C ASP A 10 -42.99 -9.23 6.48
N ASP A 11 -43.13 -8.32 5.53
CA ASP A 11 -42.01 -7.50 5.08
C ASP A 11 -41.89 -6.35 6.09
N ASP A 12 -40.97 -6.47 7.05
CA ASP A 12 -40.69 -5.44 8.06
C ASP A 12 -40.19 -4.10 7.43
N LEU A 13 -40.15 -4.02 6.10
CA LEU A 13 -39.84 -2.80 5.36
C LEU A 13 -40.95 -1.76 5.51
N ARG A 14 -40.51 -0.51 5.64
CA ARG A 14 -41.42 0.63 5.65
C ARG A 14 -42.13 0.77 4.29
N PRO A 15 -43.38 1.26 4.24
CA PRO A 15 -44.14 1.39 3.00
C PRO A 15 -43.45 2.21 1.90
N GLU A 16 -42.53 3.11 2.27
CA GLU A 16 -41.76 3.92 1.33
C GLU A 16 -40.65 3.13 0.62
N TYR A 17 -40.25 1.96 1.15
CA TYR A 17 -39.21 1.11 0.57
C TYR A 17 -39.82 0.03 -0.32
N ASP A 18 -39.59 0.15 -1.62
CA ASP A 18 -39.99 -0.85 -2.61
C ASP A 18 -38.76 -1.47 -3.26
N LEU A 19 -38.44 -2.71 -2.85
CA LEU A 19 -37.29 -3.45 -3.39
C LEU A 19 -37.42 -3.75 -4.88
N SER A 20 -38.63 -3.79 -5.45
CA SER A 20 -38.84 -4.03 -6.88
C SER A 20 -38.33 -2.87 -7.76
N LYS A 21 -38.22 -1.67 -7.18
CA LYS A 21 -37.64 -0.48 -7.82
C LYS A 21 -36.11 -0.50 -7.82
N LEU A 22 -35.48 -1.27 -6.92
CA LEU A 22 -34.02 -1.41 -6.85
C LEU A 22 -33.53 -2.36 -7.95
N LYS A 23 -33.19 -1.80 -9.11
CA LYS A 23 -32.57 -2.54 -10.22
C LYS A 23 -31.04 -2.55 -10.10
N GLY A 24 -30.41 -3.70 -10.36
CA GLY A 24 -28.94 -3.79 -10.50
C GLY A 24 -28.14 -3.81 -9.20
N GLY A 25 -28.68 -4.36 -8.11
CA GLY A 25 -27.94 -4.57 -6.87
C GLY A 25 -26.83 -5.60 -7.02
N VAL A 26 -25.56 -5.16 -6.95
CA VAL A 26 -24.38 -6.03 -7.00
C VAL A 26 -23.85 -6.26 -5.59
N ARG A 27 -23.84 -7.52 -5.13
CA ARG A 27 -23.28 -7.88 -3.81
C ARG A 27 -21.80 -7.51 -3.76
N GLY A 28 -21.42 -6.72 -2.76
CA GLY A 28 -20.02 -6.33 -2.55
C GLY A 28 -19.48 -5.25 -3.50
N LYS A 29 -20.34 -4.47 -4.18
CA LYS A 29 -19.94 -3.38 -5.09
C LYS A 29 -18.84 -2.45 -4.53
N TYR A 30 -18.89 -2.18 -3.22
CA TYR A 30 -17.91 -1.32 -2.53
C TYR A 30 -17.11 -2.08 -1.46
N TYR A 31 -17.19 -3.42 -1.43
CA TYR A 31 -16.53 -4.24 -0.40
C TYR A 31 -15.05 -3.91 -0.30
N ARG A 32 -14.33 -3.91 -1.43
CA ARG A 32 -12.89 -3.58 -1.45
C ARG A 32 -12.57 -2.18 -0.92
N LYS A 33 -13.43 -1.18 -1.17
CA LYS A 33 -13.23 0.19 -0.68
C LYS A 33 -13.55 0.33 0.82
N ALA A 34 -14.46 -0.49 1.32
CA ALA A 34 -14.77 -0.55 2.75
C ALA A 34 -13.66 -1.32 3.50
N THR A 35 -13.21 -2.45 2.95
CA THR A 35 -12.15 -3.29 3.53
C THR A 35 -10.77 -2.66 3.42
N SER A 36 -10.52 -1.77 2.44
CA SER A 36 -9.25 -1.05 2.37
C SER A 36 -9.00 -0.18 3.60
N GLY A 37 -10.02 0.05 4.42
CA GLY A 37 -9.94 0.91 5.59
C GLY A 37 -9.76 2.37 5.17
N THR A 38 -10.20 3.28 6.02
CA THR A 38 -9.63 4.63 6.05
C THR A 38 -8.67 4.63 7.21
N ASN A 39 -7.40 4.97 6.97
CA ASN A 39 -6.42 5.14 8.04
C ASN A 39 -6.73 6.48 8.73
N LEU A 40 -7.71 6.46 9.64
CA LEU A 40 -8.04 7.61 10.48
C LEU A 40 -7.07 7.62 11.66
N VAL A 41 -6.32 8.71 11.78
CA VAL A 41 -5.41 8.95 12.90
C VAL A 41 -5.97 10.10 13.71
N LEU A 42 -6.16 9.89 15.01
CA LEU A 42 -6.56 10.93 15.92
C LEU A 42 -5.37 11.87 16.14
N ILE A 43 -5.58 13.16 15.92
CA ILE A 43 -4.62 14.22 16.21
C ILE A 43 -4.96 14.82 17.58
N GLU A 44 -3.95 15.28 18.31
CA GLU A 44 -4.14 15.99 19.57
C GLU A 44 -5.05 17.22 19.41
N PRO A 45 -5.91 17.53 20.41
CA PRO A 45 -6.89 18.60 20.30
C PRO A 45 -6.28 19.99 20.12
N GLU A 46 -5.10 20.26 20.69
CA GLU A 46 -4.42 21.56 20.51
C GLU A 46 -4.00 21.81 19.06
N LEU A 47 -3.77 20.74 18.29
CA LEU A 47 -3.42 20.83 16.87
C LEU A 47 -4.67 20.95 15.98
N ALA A 48 -5.86 20.64 16.49
CA ALA A 48 -7.10 20.78 15.72
C ALA A 48 -7.43 22.25 15.43
N ASP A 49 -7.07 23.16 16.35
CA ASP A 49 -7.23 24.61 16.15
C ASP A 49 -6.25 25.16 15.10
N VAL A 50 -5.07 24.56 14.98
CA VAL A 50 -4.03 24.94 14.01
C VAL A 50 -4.29 24.32 12.64
N PHE A 51 -4.83 23.11 12.60
CA PHE A 51 -5.13 22.35 11.39
C PHE A 51 -6.63 22.05 11.29
N PRO A 52 -7.44 23.03 10.84
CA PRO A 52 -8.89 22.90 10.82
C PRO A 52 -9.40 21.91 9.75
N ASP A 53 -8.57 21.55 8.78
CA ASP A 53 -8.96 20.67 7.67
C ASP A 53 -7.88 19.65 7.29
N THR A 54 -8.33 18.59 6.60
CA THR A 54 -7.48 17.48 6.14
C THR A 54 -6.46 17.92 5.07
N GLU A 55 -6.75 18.96 4.28
CA GLU A 55 -5.82 19.44 3.26
C GLU A 55 -4.59 20.13 3.88
N SER A 56 -4.81 20.91 4.93
CA SER A 56 -3.80 21.62 5.72
C SER A 56 -2.86 20.64 6.42
N VAL A 57 -3.41 19.61 7.08
CA VAL A 57 -2.60 18.52 7.68
C VAL A 57 -1.73 17.84 6.62
N ASN A 58 -2.33 17.42 5.51
CA ASN A 58 -1.61 16.69 4.47
C ASN A 58 -0.56 17.56 3.77
N ARG A 59 -0.80 18.86 3.61
CA ARG A 59 0.19 19.80 3.09
C ARG A 59 1.39 19.90 4.04
N ALA A 60 1.15 20.05 5.34
CA ALA A 60 2.23 20.15 6.32
C ALA A 60 3.08 18.88 6.37
N LEU A 61 2.45 17.71 6.34
CA LEU A 61 3.16 16.42 6.31
C LEU A 61 4.02 16.26 5.05
N ARG A 62 3.54 16.71 3.88
CA ARG A 62 4.33 16.69 2.63
C ARG A 62 5.56 17.58 2.72
N LEU A 63 5.40 18.81 3.24
CA LEU A 63 6.53 19.72 3.46
C LEU A 63 7.57 19.09 4.41
N LEU A 64 7.11 18.39 5.45
CA LEU A 64 8.00 17.69 6.37
C LEU A 64 8.79 16.57 5.67
N VAL A 65 8.15 15.82 4.77
CA VAL A 65 8.85 14.83 3.92
C VAL A 65 9.88 15.52 3.03
N ASP A 66 9.51 16.57 2.31
CA ASP A 66 10.42 17.28 1.39
C ASP A 66 11.65 17.85 2.14
N THR A 67 11.42 18.43 3.31
CA THR A 67 12.50 18.95 4.16
C THR A 67 13.38 17.83 4.72
N ALA A 68 12.80 16.70 5.12
CA ALA A 68 13.54 15.54 5.58
C ALA A 68 14.40 14.93 4.47
N GLU A 69 13.90 14.84 3.24
CA GLU A 69 14.65 14.40 2.06
C GLU A 69 15.81 15.36 1.73
N ALA A 70 15.54 16.67 1.76
CA ALA A 70 16.56 17.68 1.56
C ALA A 70 17.65 17.62 2.65
N ALA A 71 17.27 17.38 3.91
CA ALA A 71 18.19 17.30 5.04
C ALA A 71 18.99 15.98 5.08
N ALA A 72 18.38 14.86 4.66
CA ALA A 72 19.06 13.56 4.58
C ALA A 72 20.17 13.55 3.51
N GLY A 73 20.11 14.49 2.55
CA GLY A 73 20.96 14.50 1.37
C GLY A 73 20.72 13.26 0.50
N PRO A 74 21.32 13.17 -0.71
CA PRO A 74 21.35 11.89 -1.40
C PRO A 74 22.04 10.92 -0.45
N ALA A 75 21.29 9.92 0.04
CA ALA A 75 21.88 8.76 0.68
C ALA A 75 23.03 8.37 -0.23
N ARG A 76 24.26 8.49 0.27
CA ARG A 76 25.44 8.09 -0.47
C ARG A 76 25.29 6.58 -0.66
N HIS A 77 24.60 6.17 -1.70
CA HIS A 77 24.90 4.97 -2.45
C HIS A 77 26.35 5.17 -2.87
N ARG A 78 27.28 4.88 -1.96
CA ARG A 78 28.63 4.53 -2.36
C ARG A 78 28.40 3.36 -3.31
N PRO A 79 28.67 3.50 -4.61
CA PRO A 79 28.83 2.31 -5.42
C PRO A 79 29.95 1.58 -4.69
N SER A 80 29.66 0.38 -4.19
CA SER A 80 30.72 -0.51 -3.77
C SER A 80 31.65 -0.61 -4.97
N GLU A 81 32.83 0.03 -4.91
CA GLU A 81 33.82 -0.10 -5.96
C GLU A 81 34.02 -1.60 -6.18
N PRO A 82 33.74 -2.13 -7.39
CA PRO A 82 34.01 -3.53 -7.65
C PRO A 82 35.52 -3.70 -7.56
N ASN A 83 35.95 -4.47 -6.57
CA ASN A 83 37.33 -4.72 -6.18
C ASN A 83 38.19 -5.11 -7.41
N LYS A 84 38.81 -4.13 -8.08
CA LYS A 84 39.71 -4.35 -9.24
C LYS A 84 41.15 -4.61 -8.78
N ARG A 85 41.35 -5.51 -7.82
CA ARG A 85 42.68 -6.00 -7.38
C ARG A 85 42.44 -7.43 -6.88
N LEU A 86 42.97 -8.52 -7.43
CA LEU A 86 44.21 -8.78 -8.17
C LEU A 86 43.94 -9.91 -9.18
N ARG A 87 44.38 -9.77 -10.44
CA ARG A 87 44.50 -10.94 -11.31
C ARG A 87 45.65 -11.81 -10.76
N PRO A 88 45.48 -13.12 -10.51
CA PRO A 88 46.63 -13.97 -10.29
C PRO A 88 47.37 -14.06 -11.63
N THR A 89 48.58 -13.51 -11.67
CA THR A 89 49.47 -13.71 -12.81
C THR A 89 49.73 -15.20 -12.93
N ALA A 90 49.25 -15.82 -14.02
CA ALA A 90 49.54 -17.20 -14.35
C ALA A 90 51.05 -17.38 -14.48
N ARG A 91 51.68 -17.94 -13.44
CA ARG A 91 53.10 -18.26 -13.41
C ARG A 91 53.34 -19.39 -14.40
N LYS A 92 53.89 -19.03 -15.56
CA LYS A 92 54.37 -19.92 -16.63
C LYS A 92 55.29 -20.98 -16.02
N ARG A 93 54.77 -22.20 -15.80
CA ARG A 93 55.60 -23.36 -15.47
C ARG A 93 56.33 -23.77 -16.73
N ARG A 94 57.61 -23.38 -16.80
CA ARG A 94 58.57 -23.94 -17.75
C ARG A 94 58.72 -25.43 -17.48
N ARG A 95 58.68 -26.20 -18.56
CA ARG A 95 58.97 -27.63 -18.60
C ARG A 95 60.38 -27.89 -18.08
N PHE A 96 60.54 -28.96 -17.31
CA PHE A 96 61.78 -29.73 -17.31
C PHE A 96 61.40 -31.19 -17.55
N ALA A 97 61.85 -31.70 -18.69
CA ALA A 97 61.97 -33.11 -18.94
C ALA A 97 63.04 -33.67 -17.99
N VAL A 98 62.77 -34.82 -17.40
CA VAL A 98 63.78 -35.72 -16.85
C VAL A 98 63.41 -37.12 -17.30
N GLU A 99 64.34 -37.72 -18.02
CA GLU A 99 64.37 -39.09 -18.49
C GLU A 99 64.26 -40.09 -17.32
N ARG A 100 63.47 -41.15 -17.50
CA ARG A 100 63.91 -42.56 -17.57
C ARG A 100 62.70 -43.48 -17.73
#